data_AF-A0A6M5F0J1-F1
#
_entry.id   AF-A0A6M5F0J1-F1
#
_cell.length_a   1.000
_cell.length_b   1.000
_cell.length_c   1.000
_cell.angle_alpha   90.00
_cell.angle_beta   90.00
_cell.angle_gamma   90.00
#
_symmetry.space_group_name_H-M   'P 1'
#
loop_
_entity.id
_entity.type
_entity.pdbx_description
1 polymer ?
#
loop_
_entity_poly.entity_id
_entity_poly.type
_entity_poly.pdbx_seq_one_letter_code
_entity_poly.pdbx_strand_id
1 'polypeptide(L)'
;MSIEITPPALHTTITPSEEEATPDHEDTKYISIFDLCQNVDINAYSTANAQSIETAKMTLSNLGILTEVVSWTEQRIIARGIAEAAGQEFASDRVGSDNAYDALRNYEHSKKPQDQLYALVDTQMREILSSTSTDEERREQLHDLTNLLLDCKGRIRHTLDELSKKTLNDSENGPIEPYTDWDLIEAPAHVL
;
A
#
# COMPACT_ATOMS: atom_id res chain seq x y z
N MET A 1 82.51 12.31 -7.39
CA MET A 1 81.83 11.61 -6.28
C MET A 1 80.36 11.58 -6.64
N SER A 2 79.83 10.38 -6.90
CA SER A 2 78.54 10.15 -7.53
C SER A 2 77.38 10.50 -6.59
N ILE A 3 76.42 11.28 -7.08
CA ILE A 3 75.13 11.45 -6.42
C ILE A 3 74.14 10.62 -7.22
N GLU A 4 73.80 9.47 -6.65
CA GLU A 4 72.74 8.56 -7.09
C GLU A 4 71.40 9.30 -6.95
N ILE A 5 70.69 9.52 -8.06
CA ILE A 5 69.36 10.14 -8.05
C ILE A 5 68.36 9.03 -8.37
N THR A 6 67.84 8.41 -7.32
CA THR A 6 66.69 7.50 -7.37
C THR A 6 65.47 8.30 -7.87
N PRO A 7 64.75 7.86 -8.93
CA PRO A 7 63.50 8.52 -9.29
C PRO A 7 62.47 8.32 -8.17
N PRO A 8 61.67 9.34 -7.82
CA PRO A 8 60.67 9.21 -6.77
C PRO A 8 59.62 8.17 -7.17
N ALA A 9 59.21 7.36 -6.19
CA ALA A 9 58.14 6.40 -6.32
C ALA A 9 56.88 7.08 -6.89
N LEU A 10 56.25 6.43 -7.88
CA LEU A 10 54.87 6.74 -8.26
C LEU A 10 54.01 6.49 -7.02
N HIS A 11 53.72 7.55 -6.28
CA HIS A 11 52.59 7.57 -5.37
C HIS A 11 51.36 7.59 -6.27
N THR A 12 50.83 6.39 -6.57
CA THR A 12 49.48 6.26 -7.10
C THR A 12 48.52 6.73 -6.02
N THR A 13 48.28 8.04 -5.97
CA THR A 13 47.13 8.60 -5.29
C THR A 13 45.93 8.10 -6.07
N ILE A 14 45.30 7.05 -5.56
CA ILE A 14 43.94 6.67 -5.96
C ILE A 14 43.08 7.84 -5.49
N THR A 15 42.83 8.80 -6.37
CA THR A 15 41.70 9.71 -6.21
C THR A 15 40.49 8.80 -6.09
N PRO A 16 39.72 8.81 -4.98
CA PRO A 16 38.42 8.16 -5.02
C PRO A 16 37.69 8.82 -6.19
N SER A 17 37.26 7.99 -7.14
CA SER A 17 36.38 8.45 -8.20
C SER A 17 35.25 9.17 -7.49
N GLU A 18 35.07 10.45 -7.81
CA GLU A 18 33.85 11.17 -7.54
C GLU A 18 32.81 10.52 -8.44
N GLU A 19 32.39 9.33 -8.03
CA GLU A 19 31.15 8.73 -8.44
C GLU A 19 30.13 9.77 -8.00
N GLU A 20 29.63 10.56 -8.95
CA GLU A 20 28.29 11.10 -8.78
C GLU A 20 27.46 9.88 -8.37
N ALA A 21 27.15 9.82 -7.09
CA ALA A 21 26.04 9.04 -6.61
C ALA A 21 24.84 9.65 -7.33
N THR A 22 24.57 9.16 -8.55
CA THR A 22 23.22 9.08 -9.08
C THR A 22 22.37 8.71 -7.88
N PRO A 23 21.37 9.51 -7.49
CA PRO A 23 20.60 9.24 -6.28
C PRO A 23 20.08 7.83 -6.47
N ASP A 24 20.65 6.93 -5.66
CA ASP A 24 20.31 5.53 -5.64
C ASP A 24 18.80 5.51 -5.50
N HIS A 25 18.14 4.90 -6.48
CA HIS A 25 16.70 4.92 -6.65
C HIS A 25 15.99 4.99 -5.28
N GLU A 26 15.18 6.02 -5.04
CA GLU A 26 14.30 6.17 -3.86
C GLU A 26 13.22 5.06 -3.78
N ASP A 27 13.47 3.88 -4.34
CA ASP A 27 12.44 2.93 -4.75
C ASP A 27 11.86 2.12 -3.58
N THR A 28 12.44 2.15 -2.38
CA THR A 28 11.79 1.57 -1.19
C THR A 28 12.09 2.36 0.08
N LYS A 29 11.32 3.43 0.30
CA LYS A 29 11.41 4.24 1.53
C LYS A 29 10.82 3.54 2.76
N TYR A 30 9.88 2.61 2.56
CA TYR A 30 9.16 1.93 3.65
C TYR A 30 9.35 0.42 3.60
N ILE A 31 9.49 -0.17 4.79
CA ILE A 31 9.63 -1.62 4.99
C ILE A 31 8.32 -2.29 5.45
N SER A 32 7.31 -1.49 5.81
CA SER A 32 6.01 -1.98 6.27
C SER A 32 4.87 -1.09 5.79
N ILE A 33 3.68 -1.70 5.64
CA ILE A 33 2.44 -1.00 5.27
C ILE A 33 2.11 0.08 6.31
N PHE A 34 2.28 -0.26 7.60
CA PHE A 34 2.02 0.65 8.70
C PHE A 34 2.84 1.94 8.61
N ASP A 35 4.15 1.84 8.39
CA ASP A 35 5.05 3.01 8.32
C ASP A 35 4.70 3.91 7.12
N LEU A 36 4.36 3.29 5.98
CA LEU A 36 3.91 4.02 4.79
C LEU A 36 2.63 4.81 5.08
N CYS A 37 1.60 4.14 5.62
CA CYS A 37 0.33 4.78 5.96
C CYS A 37 0.52 5.92 6.97
N GLN A 38 1.32 5.68 8.02
CA GLN A 38 1.61 6.68 9.04
C GLN A 38 2.32 7.90 8.43
N ASN A 39 3.27 7.70 7.51
CA ASN A 39 3.94 8.82 6.86
C ASN A 39 3.00 9.63 5.97
N VAL A 40 2.14 8.95 5.19
CA VAL A 40 1.14 9.61 4.35
C VAL A 40 0.19 10.46 5.21
N ASP A 41 -0.31 9.89 6.30
CA ASP A 41 -1.20 10.55 7.26
C ASP A 41 -0.54 11.80 7.88
N ILE A 42 0.65 11.65 8.47
CA ILE A 42 1.39 12.75 9.10
C ILE A 42 1.70 13.86 8.10
N ASN A 43 2.12 13.52 6.88
CA ASN A 43 2.46 14.52 5.86
C ASN A 43 1.22 15.29 5.42
N ALA A 44 0.10 14.61 5.21
CA ALA A 44 -1.16 15.27 4.86
C ALA A 44 -1.58 16.24 5.97
N TYR A 45 -1.62 15.77 7.22
CA TYR A 45 -2.03 16.58 8.37
C TYR A 45 -1.12 17.78 8.62
N SER A 46 0.20 17.55 8.62
CA SER A 46 1.19 18.52 9.09
C SER A 46 1.53 19.57 8.04
N THR A 47 1.55 19.20 6.76
CA THR A 47 1.93 20.14 5.69
C THR A 47 0.73 20.82 5.05
N ALA A 48 -0.43 20.17 5.05
CA ALA A 48 -1.67 20.63 4.42
C ALA A 48 -1.48 21.20 2.98
N ASN A 49 -0.43 20.76 2.28
CA ASN A 49 -0.14 21.21 0.92
C ASN A 49 -0.85 20.32 -0.10
N ALA A 50 -1.10 20.86 -1.30
CA ALA A 50 -1.83 20.16 -2.34
C ALA A 50 -1.22 18.79 -2.70
N GLN A 51 0.11 18.68 -2.74
CA GLN A 51 0.79 17.45 -3.11
C GLN A 51 0.59 16.34 -2.05
N SER A 52 0.68 16.68 -0.77
CA SER A 52 0.46 15.74 0.34
C SER A 52 -0.99 15.30 0.42
N ILE A 53 -1.95 16.22 0.20
CA ILE A 53 -3.38 15.93 0.17
C ILE A 53 -3.72 14.98 -0.98
N GLU A 54 -3.23 15.25 -2.20
CA GLU A 54 -3.45 14.36 -3.34
C GLU A 54 -2.80 12.98 -3.14
N THR A 55 -1.63 12.94 -2.50
CA THR A 55 -0.98 11.67 -2.12
C THR A 55 -1.84 10.87 -1.13
N ALA A 56 -2.43 11.54 -0.13
CA ALA A 56 -3.33 10.90 0.82
C ALA A 56 -4.64 10.41 0.18
N LYS A 57 -5.27 11.21 -0.69
CA LYS A 57 -6.48 10.78 -1.43
C LYS A 57 -6.21 9.56 -2.29
N MET A 58 -5.09 9.53 -3.01
CA MET A 58 -4.76 8.38 -3.84
C MET A 58 -4.44 7.15 -3.00
N THR A 59 -3.69 7.32 -1.90
CA THR A 59 -3.40 6.23 -0.97
C THR A 59 -4.70 5.67 -0.38
N LEU A 60 -5.66 6.52 -0.04
CA LEU A 60 -6.98 6.12 0.45
C LEU A 60 -7.75 5.28 -0.59
N SER A 61 -7.75 5.70 -1.86
CA SER A 61 -8.39 4.94 -2.95
C SER A 61 -7.73 3.56 -3.13
N ASN A 62 -6.41 3.50 -3.16
CA ASN A 62 -5.67 2.24 -3.30
C ASN A 62 -5.88 1.29 -2.12
N LEU A 63 -5.95 1.82 -0.89
CA LEU A 63 -6.30 1.03 0.29
C LEU A 63 -7.69 0.39 0.15
N GLY A 64 -8.66 1.07 -0.48
CA GLY A 64 -9.96 0.50 -0.81
C GLY A 64 -9.84 -0.75 -1.68
N ILE A 65 -9.16 -0.62 -2.82
CA ILE A 65 -8.92 -1.72 -3.77
C ILE A 65 -8.18 -2.89 -3.10
N LEU A 66 -7.08 -2.60 -2.40
CA LEU A 66 -6.25 -3.63 -1.80
C LEU A 66 -6.96 -4.37 -0.66
N THR A 67 -7.80 -3.68 0.11
CA THR A 67 -8.65 -4.31 1.14
C THR A 67 -9.59 -5.34 0.52
N GLU A 68 -10.23 -5.01 -0.61
CA GLU A 68 -11.13 -5.93 -1.32
C GLU A 68 -10.40 -7.17 -1.83
N VAL A 69 -9.20 -6.99 -2.40
CA VAL A 69 -8.37 -8.09 -2.91
C VAL A 69 -7.93 -9.05 -1.81
N VAL A 70 -7.44 -8.52 -0.68
CA VAL A 70 -7.02 -9.35 0.46
C VAL A 70 -8.22 -10.08 1.07
N SER A 71 -9.32 -9.36 1.33
CA SER A 71 -10.54 -9.93 1.90
C SER A 71 -11.12 -11.04 1.02
N TRP A 72 -11.14 -10.86 -0.30
CA TRP A 72 -11.60 -11.91 -1.21
C TRP A 72 -10.72 -13.15 -1.17
N THR A 73 -9.40 -12.96 -1.05
CA THR A 73 -8.46 -14.07 -0.90
C THR A 73 -8.75 -14.85 0.38
N GLU A 74 -9.04 -14.16 1.50
CA GLU A 74 -9.50 -14.78 2.74
C GLU A 74 -10.78 -15.61 2.52
N GLN A 75 -11.79 -15.03 1.88
CA GLN A 75 -13.08 -15.69 1.62
C GLN A 75 -12.94 -16.95 0.76
N ARG A 76 -11.99 -16.98 -0.19
CA ARG A 76 -11.69 -18.18 -0.98
C ARG A 76 -11.14 -19.32 -0.14
N ILE A 77 -10.28 -19.02 0.82
CA ILE A 77 -9.75 -20.03 1.75
C ILE A 77 -10.89 -20.61 2.59
N ILE A 78 -11.77 -19.76 3.12
CA ILE A 78 -12.97 -20.18 3.88
C ILE A 78 -13.86 -21.11 3.05
N ALA A 79 -14.23 -20.66 1.84
CA ALA A 79 -15.14 -21.43 0.98
C ALA A 79 -14.53 -22.77 0.55
N ARG A 80 -13.22 -22.81 0.31
CA ARG A 80 -12.49 -24.05 0.03
C ARG A 80 -12.55 -25.00 1.22
N GLY A 81 -12.28 -24.51 2.44
CA GLY A 81 -12.37 -25.32 3.65
C GLY A 81 -13.78 -25.91 3.87
N ILE A 82 -14.83 -25.13 3.61
CA ILE A 82 -16.22 -25.61 3.67
C ILE A 82 -16.48 -26.70 2.63
N ALA A 83 -16.04 -26.51 1.38
CA ALA A 83 -16.21 -27.50 0.32
C ALA A 83 -15.48 -28.81 0.65
N GLU A 84 -14.23 -28.74 1.13
CA GLU A 84 -13.45 -29.89 1.54
C GLU A 84 -14.13 -30.65 2.70
N ALA A 85 -14.62 -29.94 3.72
CA ALA A 85 -15.37 -30.53 4.84
C ALA A 85 -16.68 -31.21 4.39
N ALA A 86 -17.30 -30.69 3.33
CA ALA A 86 -18.51 -31.27 2.73
C ALA A 86 -18.20 -32.40 1.73
N GLY A 87 -16.93 -32.74 1.49
CA GLY A 87 -16.51 -33.72 0.48
C GLY A 87 -16.83 -33.30 -0.96
N GLN A 88 -16.97 -32.00 -1.21
CA GLN A 88 -17.27 -31.42 -2.51
C GLN A 88 -15.99 -30.95 -3.20
N GLU A 89 -15.95 -31.08 -4.52
CA GLU A 89 -14.92 -30.44 -5.34
C GLU A 89 -15.10 -28.92 -5.29
N PHE A 90 -14.04 -28.19 -4.94
CA PHE A 90 -14.06 -26.73 -4.90
C PHE A 90 -13.86 -26.16 -6.31
N ALA A 91 -14.92 -25.54 -6.84
CA ALA A 91 -14.87 -24.79 -8.08
C ALA A 91 -14.69 -23.28 -7.74
N SER A 92 -13.63 -22.67 -8.29
CA SER A 92 -13.17 -21.29 -8.02
C SER A 92 -14.22 -20.20 -8.21
N ASP A 93 -15.28 -20.51 -8.95
CA ASP A 93 -16.41 -19.69 -9.37
C ASP A 93 -17.48 -19.52 -8.28
N ARG A 94 -17.40 -20.25 -7.16
CA ARG A 94 -18.41 -20.17 -6.06
C ARG A 94 -18.25 -18.98 -5.10
N VAL A 95 -17.10 -18.31 -5.09
CA VAL A 95 -16.89 -17.09 -4.30
C VAL A 95 -16.80 -15.95 -5.29
N GLY A 96 -17.82 -15.06 -5.32
CA GLY A 96 -18.00 -13.96 -6.27
C GLY A 96 -16.66 -13.41 -6.80
N SER A 97 -16.22 -13.95 -7.93
CA SER A 97 -14.90 -13.68 -8.51
C SER A 97 -14.86 -12.31 -9.16
N ASP A 98 -16.03 -11.80 -9.54
CA ASP A 98 -16.16 -10.61 -10.37
C ASP A 98 -15.69 -9.37 -9.60
N ASN A 99 -16.04 -9.21 -8.31
CA ASN A 99 -15.68 -8.03 -7.53
C ASN A 99 -14.16 -7.88 -7.27
N ALA A 100 -13.42 -8.94 -6.97
CA ALA A 100 -11.99 -8.83 -6.65
C ALA A 100 -11.12 -8.68 -7.91
N TYR A 101 -11.53 -9.31 -9.02
CA TYR A 101 -10.90 -9.09 -10.31
C TYR A 101 -11.21 -7.68 -10.85
N ASP A 102 -12.43 -7.18 -10.63
CA ASP A 102 -12.80 -5.80 -10.94
C ASP A 102 -12.05 -4.80 -10.06
N ALA A 103 -11.80 -5.12 -8.77
CA ALA A 103 -10.96 -4.33 -7.88
C ALA A 103 -9.52 -4.23 -8.44
N LEU A 104 -8.91 -5.33 -8.86
CA LEU A 104 -7.59 -5.34 -9.52
C LEU A 104 -7.60 -4.61 -10.87
N ARG A 105 -8.71 -4.63 -11.61
CA ARG A 105 -8.84 -3.91 -12.88
C ARG A 105 -8.79 -2.39 -12.70
N ASN A 106 -9.21 -1.89 -11.54
CA ASN A 106 -9.11 -0.49 -11.16
C ASN A 106 -7.75 -0.13 -10.54
N TYR A 107 -6.85 -1.11 -10.38
CA TYR A 107 -5.53 -0.89 -9.80
C TYR A 107 -4.60 -0.21 -10.82
N GLU A 108 -4.32 1.07 -10.63
CA GLU A 108 -3.41 1.84 -11.48
C GLU A 108 -1.98 1.79 -10.94
N HIS A 109 -1.05 1.19 -11.70
CA HIS A 109 0.38 1.17 -11.37
C HIS A 109 1.03 2.55 -11.62
N SER A 110 1.69 3.14 -10.63
CA SER A 110 2.44 4.39 -10.80
C SER A 110 3.64 4.48 -9.86
N LYS A 111 4.80 4.94 -10.39
CA LYS A 111 6.14 5.02 -9.74
C LYS A 111 6.25 5.94 -8.51
N LYS A 112 5.28 5.90 -7.60
CA LYS A 112 5.03 6.81 -6.47
C LYS A 112 4.72 5.98 -5.22
N PRO A 113 4.35 6.56 -4.06
CA PRO A 113 3.99 5.79 -2.85
C PRO A 113 2.91 4.70 -3.06
N GLN A 114 2.18 4.78 -4.18
CA GLN A 114 1.21 3.81 -4.66
C GLN A 114 1.85 2.46 -5.01
N ASP A 115 2.91 2.46 -5.82
CA ASP A 115 3.67 1.25 -6.15
C ASP A 115 4.30 0.63 -4.89
N GLN A 116 4.70 1.44 -3.92
CA GLN A 116 5.23 0.94 -2.65
C GLN A 116 4.15 0.27 -1.79
N LEU A 117 2.96 0.88 -1.65
CA LEU A 117 1.86 0.25 -0.91
C LEU A 117 1.46 -1.09 -1.52
N TYR A 118 1.36 -1.17 -2.85
CA TYR A 118 1.05 -2.43 -3.51
C TYR A 118 2.17 -3.45 -3.41
N ALA A 119 3.43 -3.04 -3.61
CA ALA A 119 4.55 -3.97 -3.46
C ALA A 119 4.60 -4.57 -2.05
N LEU A 120 4.30 -3.77 -1.02
CA LEU A 120 4.23 -4.24 0.36
C LEU A 120 3.07 -5.22 0.58
N VAL A 121 1.87 -4.90 0.07
CA VAL A 121 0.70 -5.80 0.18
C VAL A 121 0.90 -7.08 -0.62
N ASP A 122 1.36 -7.01 -1.87
CA ASP A 122 1.66 -8.17 -2.72
C ASP A 122 2.72 -9.06 -2.07
N THR A 123 3.77 -8.48 -1.49
CA THR A 123 4.81 -9.23 -0.77
C THR A 123 4.21 -9.97 0.43
N GLN A 124 3.43 -9.29 1.28
CA GLN A 124 2.81 -9.93 2.44
C GLN A 124 1.80 -11.01 2.03
N MET A 125 0.97 -10.76 1.02
CA MET A 125 0.04 -11.76 0.49
C MET A 125 0.79 -12.99 -0.03
N ARG A 126 1.87 -12.81 -0.80
CA ARG A 126 2.70 -13.93 -1.29
C ARG A 126 3.30 -14.71 -0.14
N GLU A 127 3.81 -14.04 0.88
CA GLU A 127 4.38 -14.70 2.06
C GLU A 127 3.33 -15.56 2.77
N ILE A 128 2.15 -15.01 3.04
CA ILE A 128 1.04 -15.73 3.67
C ILE A 128 0.63 -16.95 2.83
N LEU A 129 0.41 -16.76 1.54
CA LEU A 129 -0.09 -17.82 0.65
C LEU A 129 0.96 -18.90 0.34
N SER A 130 2.25 -18.57 0.36
CA SER A 130 3.34 -19.52 0.11
C SER A 130 3.86 -20.21 1.38
N SER A 131 3.45 -19.75 2.56
CA SER A 131 3.79 -20.37 3.84
C SER A 131 3.35 -21.84 3.91
N THR A 132 4.05 -22.63 4.73
CA THR A 132 3.65 -24.02 5.02
C THR A 132 2.51 -24.13 6.04
N SER A 133 1.87 -23.02 6.38
CA SER A 133 0.79 -22.92 7.36
C SER A 133 -0.48 -23.64 6.91
N THR A 134 -1.35 -23.93 7.86
CA THR A 134 -2.70 -24.45 7.61
C THR A 134 -3.58 -23.39 6.95
N ASP A 135 -4.68 -23.82 6.31
CA ASP A 135 -5.62 -22.89 5.70
C ASP A 135 -6.28 -21.96 6.75
N GLU A 136 -6.48 -22.42 7.98
CA GLU A 136 -6.99 -21.57 9.07
C GLU A 136 -5.98 -20.49 9.48
N GLU A 137 -4.70 -20.84 9.61
CA GLU A 137 -3.64 -19.87 9.91
C GLU A 137 -3.47 -18.86 8.77
N ARG A 138 -3.54 -19.31 7.50
CA ARG A 138 -3.50 -18.40 6.34
C ARG A 138 -4.69 -17.45 6.34
N ARG A 139 -5.89 -17.94 6.66
CA ARG A 139 -7.10 -17.13 6.79
C ARG A 139 -6.92 -16.06 7.86
N GLU A 140 -6.45 -16.43 9.04
CA GLU A 140 -6.20 -15.49 10.14
C GLU A 140 -5.18 -14.41 9.74
N GLN A 141 -4.09 -14.78 9.09
CA GLN A 141 -3.09 -13.82 8.61
C GLN A 141 -3.64 -12.86 7.54
N LEU A 142 -4.47 -13.35 6.61
CA LEU A 142 -5.16 -12.48 5.63
C LEU A 142 -6.19 -11.58 6.31
N HIS A 143 -6.85 -12.06 7.36
CA HIS A 143 -7.78 -11.28 8.16
C HIS A 143 -7.06 -10.13 8.88
N ASP A 144 -5.92 -10.41 9.50
CA ASP A 144 -5.08 -9.40 10.14
C ASP A 144 -4.57 -8.36 9.14
N LEU A 145 -4.14 -8.80 7.95
CA LEU A 145 -3.75 -7.89 6.86
C LEU A 145 -4.92 -7.02 6.41
N THR A 146 -6.12 -7.58 6.29
CA THR A 146 -7.34 -6.80 5.96
C THR A 146 -7.61 -5.74 7.03
N ASN A 147 -7.52 -6.09 8.31
CA ASN A 147 -7.70 -5.17 9.42
C ASN A 147 -6.65 -4.04 9.43
N LEU A 148 -5.39 -4.35 9.10
CA LEU A 148 -4.33 -3.35 8.96
C LEU A 148 -4.64 -2.35 7.85
N LEU A 149 -5.10 -2.83 6.69
CA LEU A 149 -5.47 -1.96 5.56
C LEU A 149 -6.69 -1.09 5.90
N LEU A 150 -7.67 -1.63 6.61
CA LEU A 150 -8.83 -0.88 7.09
C LEU A 150 -8.46 0.20 8.12
N ASP A 151 -7.55 -0.08 9.05
CA ASP A 151 -7.05 0.92 10.02
C ASP A 151 -6.30 2.05 9.29
N CYS A 152 -5.41 1.71 8.36
CA CYS A 152 -4.76 2.67 7.48
C CYS A 152 -5.78 3.57 6.75
N LYS A 153 -6.80 2.95 6.12
CA LYS A 153 -7.87 3.63 5.38
C LYS A 153 -8.62 4.61 6.30
N GLY A 154 -8.98 4.15 7.49
CA GLY A 154 -9.71 4.95 8.48
C GLY A 154 -8.93 6.18 8.94
N ARG A 155 -7.63 6.04 9.25
CA ARG A 155 -6.78 7.16 9.68
C ARG A 155 -6.61 8.21 8.59
N ILE A 156 -6.27 7.79 7.38
CA ILE A 156 -6.07 8.73 6.26
C ILE A 156 -7.39 9.45 5.93
N ARG A 157 -8.51 8.73 5.93
CA ARG A 157 -9.84 9.35 5.72
C ARG A 157 -10.14 10.40 6.76
N HIS A 158 -9.97 10.07 8.04
CA HIS A 158 -10.18 11.00 9.14
C HIS A 158 -9.34 12.27 8.97
N THR A 159 -8.06 12.14 8.62
CA THR A 159 -7.19 13.29 8.38
C THR A 159 -7.66 14.16 7.21
N LEU A 160 -8.08 13.56 6.10
CA LEU A 160 -8.65 14.30 4.97
C LEU A 160 -9.95 15.03 5.34
N ASP A 161 -10.81 14.40 6.14
CA ASP A 161 -12.06 15.01 6.61
C ASP A 161 -11.79 16.23 7.52
N GLU A 162 -10.82 16.12 8.43
CA GLU A 162 -10.43 17.23 9.31
C GLU A 162 -9.80 18.40 8.53
N LEU A 163 -8.97 18.11 7.54
CA LEU A 163 -8.41 19.13 6.65
C LEU A 163 -9.50 19.84 5.84
N SER A 164 -10.47 19.09 5.33
CA SER A 164 -11.61 19.65 4.59
C SER A 164 -12.42 20.64 5.46
N LYS A 165 -12.77 20.24 6.69
CA LYS A 165 -13.46 21.11 7.66
C LYS A 165 -12.66 22.39 7.98
N LYS A 166 -11.34 22.28 8.11
CA LYS A 166 -10.47 23.43 8.37
C LYS A 166 -10.50 24.41 7.20
N THR A 167 -10.35 23.94 5.97
CA THR A 167 -10.43 24.79 4.77
C THR A 167 -11.79 25.47 4.65
N LEU A 168 -12.88 24.79 5.01
CA LEU A 168 -14.24 25.37 5.06
C LEU A 168 -14.37 26.50 6.09
N ASN A 169 -13.81 26.33 7.29
CA ASN A 169 -13.84 27.36 8.33
C ASN A 169 -12.92 28.56 8.03
N ASP A 170 -11.81 28.32 7.32
CA ASP A 170 -10.90 29.38 6.85
C ASP A 170 -11.45 30.13 5.61
N SER A 171 -12.47 29.56 4.94
CA SER A 171 -13.12 30.08 3.73
C SER A 171 -14.54 30.57 4.02
N GLU A 172 -14.70 31.61 4.85
CA GLU A 172 -15.93 32.42 4.84
C GLU A 172 -16.14 33.02 3.42
N ASN A 173 -17.06 32.44 2.63
CA ASN A 173 -17.60 32.86 1.32
C ASN A 173 -17.14 32.12 0.04
N GLY A 174 -17.35 30.79 -0.04
CA GLY A 174 -17.32 30.05 -1.32
C GLY A 174 -18.52 29.11 -1.48
N PRO A 175 -19.15 28.98 -2.67
CA PRO A 175 -20.31 28.12 -2.85
C PRO A 175 -19.93 26.64 -2.77
N ILE A 176 -20.88 25.88 -2.24
CA ILE A 176 -20.81 24.49 -1.85
C ILE A 176 -20.73 23.59 -3.10
N GLU A 177 -19.65 22.82 -3.24
CA GLU A 177 -19.70 21.54 -3.94
C GLU A 177 -19.77 20.43 -2.89
N PRO A 178 -20.88 19.68 -2.80
CA PRO A 178 -20.99 18.58 -1.86
C PRO A 178 -20.05 17.45 -2.31
N TYR A 179 -19.14 17.08 -1.42
CA TYR A 179 -18.33 15.87 -1.54
C TYR A 179 -19.23 14.67 -1.79
N THR A 180 -19.04 14.02 -2.94
CA THR A 180 -19.80 12.83 -3.31
C THR A 180 -19.31 11.67 -2.46
N ASP A 181 -20.26 11.02 -1.80
CA ASP A 181 -20.05 9.88 -0.92
C ASP A 181 -19.40 8.71 -1.68
N TRP A 182 -18.09 8.55 -1.51
CA TRP A 182 -17.31 7.47 -2.15
C TRP A 182 -17.49 6.10 -1.45
N ASP A 183 -18.37 6.00 -0.44
CA ASP A 183 -18.67 4.75 0.26
C ASP A 183 -19.93 4.02 -0.28
N LEU A 184 -20.52 4.46 -1.39
CA LEU A 184 -21.61 3.72 -2.06
C LEU A 184 -21.08 2.58 -2.95
N ILE A 185 -20.35 1.64 -2.35
CA ILE A 185 -20.40 0.24 -2.77
C ILE A 185 -20.91 -0.51 -1.54
N GLU A 186 -22.22 -0.77 -1.56
CA GLU A 186 -22.92 -1.59 -0.59
C GLU A 186 -22.11 -2.85 -0.29
N ALA A 187 -21.79 -3.05 0.99
CA ALA A 187 -21.42 -4.37 1.49
C ALA A 187 -22.48 -5.38 0.98
N PRO A 188 -22.07 -6.53 0.40
CA PRO A 188 -23.04 -7.53 0.01
C PRO A 188 -23.78 -7.96 1.27
N ALA A 189 -25.08 -7.64 1.32
CA ALA A 189 -25.98 -8.13 2.35
C ALA A 189 -25.85 -9.66 2.39
N HIS A 190 -25.35 -10.18 3.50
CA HIS A 190 -25.39 -11.60 3.77
C HIS A 190 -26.86 -12.02 3.82
N VAL A 191 -27.33 -12.66 2.75
CA VAL A 191 -28.63 -13.33 2.73
C VAL A 191 -28.46 -14.66 3.48
N LEU A 192 -29.03 -14.70 4.68
CA LEU A 192 -29.36 -15.93 5.40
C LEU A 192 -30.59 -16.59 4.76
#